data_AF-A0A2G5CUI9-F1
#
_entry.id   AF-A0A2G5CUI9-F1
#
_cell.length_a   1.000
_cell.length_b   1.000
_cell.length_c   1.000
_cell.angle_alpha   90.00
_cell.angle_beta   90.00
_cell.angle_gamma   90.00
#
_symmetry.space_group_name_H-M   'P 1'
#
loop_
_entity.id
_entity.type
_entity.pdbx_description
1 polymer ?
#
loop_
_entity_poly.entity_id
_entity_poly.type
_entity_poly.pdbx_seq_one_letter_code
_entity_poly.pdbx_strand_id
1 'polypeptide(L)' 'MILVAVVAELLEEYTVILTRVLQQVFHDAPFPRRMRFLILTNLPYSSPAPRVSR' A
#
# COMPACT_ATOMS: atom_id res chain seq x y z
N MET A 1 25.63 -15.99 0.32
CA MET A 1 25.16 -14.84 -0.45
C MET A 1 24.36 -15.23 -1.70
N ILE A 2 24.61 -16.40 -2.31
CA ILE A 2 23.89 -16.88 -3.50
C ILE A 2 22.36 -17.00 -3.29
N LEU A 3 21.92 -17.52 -2.15
CA LEU A 3 20.48 -17.65 -1.86
C LEU A 3 19.73 -16.31 -1.95
N VAL A 4 20.35 -15.24 -1.45
CA VAL A 4 19.74 -13.89 -1.48
C VAL A 4 19.63 -13.39 -2.92
N ALA A 5 20.64 -13.65 -3.76
CA ALA A 5 20.60 -13.27 -5.17
C ALA A 5 19.47 -14.00 -5.91
N VAL A 6 19.30 -15.30 -5.67
CA VAL A 6 18.22 -16.09 -6.28
C VAL A 6 16.84 -15.60 -5.82
N VAL A 7 16.68 -15.30 -4.53
CA VAL A 7 15.42 -14.76 -4.00
C VAL A 7 15.14 -13.37 -4.55
N ALA A 8 16.16 -12.53 -4.74
CA ALA A 8 16.01 -11.21 -5.34
C ALA A 8 15.56 -11.28 -6.80
N GLU A 9 16.16 -12.17 -7.59
CA GLU A 9 15.79 -12.38 -9.00
C GLU A 9 14.34 -12.88 -9.13
N LEU A 10 13.93 -13.83 -8.28
CA LEU A 10 12.53 -14.30 -8.22
C LEU A 10 11.56 -13.20 -7.76
N LEU A 11 11.96 -12.37 -6.79
CA LEU A 11 11.16 -11.24 -6.33
C LEU A 11 10.98 -10.18 -7.41
N GLU A 12 12.00 -9.92 -8.23
CA GLU A 12 11.93 -8.96 -9.31
C GLU A 12 10.81 -9.34 -10.29
N GLU A 13 10.81 -10.58 -10.78
CA GLU A 13 9.77 -11.08 -11.69
C GLU A 13 8.38 -11.09 -11.02
N TYR A 14 8.31 -11.52 -9.75
CA TYR A 14 7.07 -11.51 -8.99
C TYR A 14 6.50 -10.08 -8.85
N THR A 15 7.33 -9.08 -8.59
CA THR A 15 6.88 -7.70 -8.42
C THR A 15 6.37 -7.09 -9.73
N VAL A 16 6.93 -7.48 -10.87
CA VAL A 16 6.42 -7.07 -12.19
C VAL A 16 4.99 -7.58 -12.39
N ILE A 17 4.72 -8.84 -12.07
CA ILE A 17 3.35 -9.39 -12.17
C ILE A 17 2.43 -8.73 -11.14
N LEU A 18 2.91 -8.61 -9.90
CA LEU A 18 2.15 -8.02 -8.80
C LEU A 18 1.74 -6.58 -9.09
N THR A 19 2.62 -5.77 -9.67
CA THR A 19 2.31 -4.38 -10.03
C THR A 19 1.23 -4.28 -11.08
N ARG A 20 1.22 -5.17 -12.09
CA ARG A 20 0.15 -5.22 -13.10
C ARG A 20 -1.20 -5.59 -12.48
N VAL A 21 -1.20 -6.62 -11.62
CA VAL A 21 -2.42 -7.05 -10.91
C VAL A 21 -2.93 -5.93 -10.01
N LEU A 22 -2.06 -5.30 -9.21
CA LEU A 22 -2.43 -4.17 -8.36
C LEU A 22 -2.94 -2.99 -9.18
N GLN A 23 -2.28 -2.67 -10.28
CA GLN A 23 -2.71 -1.59 -11.18
C GLN A 23 -4.12 -1.86 -11.71
N GLN A 24 -4.41 -3.10 -12.12
CA GLN A 24 -5.73 -3.48 -12.58
C GLN A 24 -6.77 -3.44 -11.46
N VAL A 25 -6.46 -3.98 -10.29
CA VAL A 25 -7.34 -3.93 -9.10
C VAL A 25 -7.65 -2.48 -8.71
N PHE A 26 -6.68 -1.58 -8.77
CA PHE A 26 -6.87 -0.16 -8.45
C PHE A 26 -7.53 0.64 -9.56
N HIS A 27 -7.44 0.17 -10.81
CA HIS A 27 -8.10 0.81 -11.94
C HIS A 27 -9.57 0.38 -12.04
N ASP A 28 -9.85 -0.91 -11.87
CA ASP A 28 -11.18 -1.50 -12.06
C ASP A 28 -12.08 -1.31 -10.82
N ALA A 29 -11.50 -1.17 -9.63
CA ALA A 29 -12.24 -0.81 -8.42
C ALA A 29 -11.90 0.62 -8.02
N PRO A 30 -12.85 1.58 -8.02
CA PRO A 30 -12.64 2.81 -7.28
C PRO A 30 -12.44 2.40 -5.83
N PHE A 31 -11.19 2.45 -5.35
CA PHE A 31 -10.81 2.11 -3.98
C PHE A 31 -11.96 2.51 -3.06
N PRO A 32 -12.62 1.57 -2.38
CA PRO A 32 -13.82 1.87 -1.62
C PRO A 32 -13.49 3.08 -0.76
N ARG A 33 -14.24 4.18 -0.85
CA ARG A 33 -13.95 5.42 -0.10
C ARG A 33 -13.62 5.12 1.38
N ARG A 34 -14.22 4.04 1.91
CA ARG A 34 -13.94 3.43 3.22
C ARG A 34 -12.49 2.93 3.38
N MET A 35 -11.92 2.18 2.45
CA MET A 35 -10.51 1.75 2.50
C MET A 35 -9.55 2.94 2.42
N ARG A 36 -9.79 3.89 1.52
CA ARG A 36 -8.96 5.10 1.44
C ARG A 36 -9.02 5.90 2.75
N PHE A 37 -10.19 6.00 3.35
CA PHE A 37 -10.36 6.59 4.68
C PHE A 37 -9.60 5.81 5.76
N LEU A 38 -9.73 4.48 5.79
CA LEU A 38 -9.04 3.60 6.75
C LEU A 38 -7.51 3.69 6.63
N ILE A 39 -6.96 3.75 5.42
CA ILE A 39 -5.51 3.97 5.21
C ILE A 39 -5.10 5.31 5.82
N LEU A 40 -5.87 6.38 5.56
CA LEU A 40 -5.57 7.70 6.10
C LEU A 40 -5.72 7.77 7.63
N THR A 41 -6.68 7.05 8.23
CA THR A 41 -6.87 7.02 9.70
C THR A 41 -5.86 6.14 10.43
N ASN A 42 -5.30 5.13 9.78
CA ASN A 42 -4.27 4.27 10.37
C ASN A 42 -2.85 4.80 10.15
N LEU A 43 -2.68 5.93 9.43
CA LEU A 43 -1.38 6.59 9.36
C LEU A 43 -1.00 7.08 10.77
N PRO A 44 0.21 6.75 11.26
CA PRO A 44 0.67 7.11 12.60
C PRO A 44 0.78 8.63 12.83
N TYR A 45 0.66 9.42 11.76
CA TYR A 45 0.67 10.89 11.79
C TYR A 45 -0.72 11.53 11.72
N SER A 46 -1.79 10.75 11.64
CA SER A 46 -3.16 11.27 11.47
C SER A 46 -3.85 11.69 12.77
N SER A 47 -3.15 11.64 13.92
CA SER A 47 -3.72 12.06 15.21
C SER A 47 -4.33 13.46 15.06
N PRO A 48 -5.66 13.63 15.19
CA PRO A 48 -6.26 14.93 15.14
C PRO A 48 -5.67 15.74 16.29
N ALA A 49 -4.99 16.85 15.95
CA ALA A 49 -4.48 17.77 16.95
C ALA A 49 -5.61 18.08 17.96
N PRO A 50 -5.36 17.98 19.28
CA PRO A 50 -6.41 18.22 20.27
C PRO A 50 -6.93 19.63 20.04
N ARG A 51 -8.21 19.75 19.68
CA ARG A 51 -8.89 21.05 19.65
C ARG A 51 -8.95 21.53 21.07
N VAL A 52 -8.01 22.40 21.44
CA VAL A 52 -8.11 23.23 22.62
C VAL A 52 -9.25 24.21 22.34
N SER A 53 -10.47 23.84 22.75
CA SER A 53 -11.59 24.77 22.81
C SER A 53 -11.29 25.77 23.93
N ARG A 54 -11.16 27.05 23.55
CA ARG A 54 -11.10 28.19 24.46
C ARG A 54 -12.38 28.99 24.32
#